data_AF-A0A6I1N2J0-F1
#
_entry.id   AF-A0A6I1N2J0-F1
#
_cell.length_a   1.000
_cell.length_b   1.000
_cell.length_c   1.000
_cell.angle_alpha   90.00
_cell.angle_beta   90.00
_cell.angle_gamma   90.00
#
_symmetry.space_group_name_H-M   'P 1'
#
loop_
_entity.id
_entity.type
_entity.pdbx_description
1 polymer ?
#
loop_
_entity_poly.entity_id
_entity_poly.type
_entity_poly.pdbx_seq_one_letter_code
_entity_poly.pdbx_strand_id
1 'polypeptide(L)'
;MTIFDYLVIFVLAASVVISMVRGLVKEVLSLVGWIVAFVVANAYAAQLAVMLPEVVPGEVLRLILAFIALFIGARILMGLLSMVLGALLDAGGLSLFDRLLGAVFGLGRGLVIVLAAVILGGMTALPQEELWKNALLSPYCELGARVVKDYLPAAMAQHVNF
;
A
#
# COMPACT_ATOMS: atom_id res chain seq x y z
N MET A 1 15.88 1.71 24.45
CA MET A 1 15.70 1.29 23.04
C MET A 1 15.53 -0.21 23.02
N THR A 2 14.28 -0.67 22.90
CA THR A 2 13.93 -2.09 22.86
C THR A 2 13.87 -2.59 21.41
N ILE A 3 13.64 -3.89 21.21
CA ILE A 3 13.43 -4.49 19.88
C ILE A 3 12.26 -3.80 19.14
N PHE A 4 11.22 -3.37 19.87
CA PHE A 4 10.11 -2.60 19.30
C PHE A 4 10.61 -1.33 18.60
N ASP A 5 11.47 -0.55 19.25
CA ASP A 5 12.01 0.69 18.69
C ASP A 5 12.80 0.43 17.40
N TYR A 6 13.63 -0.62 17.39
CA TYR A 6 14.39 -1.01 16.20
C TYR A 6 13.49 -1.44 15.04
N LEU A 7 12.41 -2.17 15.31
CA LEU A 7 11.46 -2.57 14.28
C LEU A 7 10.72 -1.37 13.68
N VAL A 8 10.26 -0.45 14.52
CA VAL A 8 9.60 0.78 14.07
C VAL A 8 10.54 1.61 13.20
N ILE A 9 11.77 1.87 13.68
CA ILE A 9 12.78 2.63 12.93
C ILE A 9 13.11 1.93 11.62
N PHE A 10 13.28 0.60 11.64
CA PHE A 10 13.57 -0.18 10.44
C PHE A 10 12.46 -0.04 9.39
N VAL A 11 11.19 -0.20 9.78
CA VAL A 11 10.05 -0.06 8.86
C VAL A 11 9.98 1.36 8.28
N LEU A 12 10.11 2.39 9.12
CA LEU A 12 10.09 3.78 8.66
C LEU A 12 11.25 4.08 7.72
N ALA A 13 12.47 3.72 8.10
CA ALA A 13 13.67 3.95 7.28
C ALA A 13 13.59 3.18 5.96
N ALA A 14 13.21 1.90 5.99
CA ALA A 14 13.05 1.11 4.78
C ALA A 14 11.99 1.71 3.85
N SER A 15 10.84 2.11 4.39
CA SER A 15 9.76 2.74 3.61
C SER A 15 10.23 4.04 2.97
N VAL A 16 10.90 4.91 3.73
CA VAL A 16 11.48 6.17 3.22
C VAL A 16 12.51 5.90 2.13
N VAL A 17 13.47 5.00 2.35
CA VAL A 17 14.53 4.71 1.39
C VAL A 17 13.96 4.10 0.10
N ILE A 18 13.05 3.14 0.21
CA ILE A 18 12.41 2.51 -0.96
C ILE A 18 11.64 3.55 -1.76
N SER A 19 10.83 4.38 -1.12
CA SER A 19 10.03 5.40 -1.82
C SER A 19 10.89 6.56 -2.34
N MET A 20 11.99 6.90 -1.67
CA MET A 20 12.98 7.87 -2.18
C MET A 20 13.68 7.36 -3.43
N VAL A 21 14.07 6.07 -3.48
CA VAL A 21 14.72 5.49 -4.67
C VAL A 21 13.74 5.38 -5.83
N ARG A 22 12.47 5.07 -5.57
CA ARG A 22 11.45 4.94 -6.60
C ARG A 22 10.91 6.29 -7.10
N GLY A 23 10.82 7.29 -6.22
CA GLY A 23 10.20 8.57 -6.49
C GLY A 23 8.68 8.58 -6.24
N LEU A 24 8.12 9.77 -5.92
CA LEU A 24 6.70 9.96 -5.64
C LEU A 24 5.83 9.53 -6.82
N VAL A 25 6.18 9.97 -8.04
CA VAL A 25 5.35 9.75 -9.22
C VAL A 25 5.17 8.26 -9.51
N LYS A 26 6.22 7.45 -9.34
CA LYS A 26 6.11 5.99 -9.51
C LYS A 26 5.29 5.33 -8.40
N GLU A 27 5.40 5.79 -7.14
CA GLU A 27 4.56 5.30 -6.03
C GLU A 27 3.08 5.59 -6.30
N VAL A 28 2.74 6.84 -6.62
CA VAL A 28 1.36 7.28 -6.86
C VAL A 28 0.76 6.60 -8.09
N LEU A 29 1.48 6.59 -9.22
CA LEU A 29 1.00 5.91 -10.44
C LEU A 29 0.88 4.40 -10.26
N SER A 30 1.69 3.80 -9.40
CA SER A 30 1.53 2.38 -9.06
C SER A 30 0.19 2.15 -8.34
N LEU A 31 -0.13 2.97 -7.34
CA LEU A 31 -1.40 2.87 -6.60
C LEU A 31 -2.62 3.17 -7.48
N VAL A 32 -2.59 4.29 -8.20
CA VAL A 32 -3.63 4.66 -9.16
C VAL A 32 -3.77 3.59 -10.23
N GLY A 33 -2.67 3.00 -10.68
CA GLY A 33 -2.67 1.93 -11.68
C GLY A 33 -3.40 0.67 -11.23
N TRP A 34 -3.33 0.31 -9.93
CA TRP A 34 -4.15 -0.78 -9.38
C TRP A 34 -5.64 -0.46 -9.42
N ILE A 35 -6.02 0.76 -9.02
CA ILE A 35 -7.43 1.20 -9.03
C ILE A 35 -7.97 1.23 -10.46
N VAL A 36 -7.24 1.87 -11.38
CA VAL A 36 -7.63 1.97 -12.79
C VAL A 36 -7.75 0.58 -13.41
N ALA A 37 -6.78 -0.32 -13.16
CA ALA A 37 -6.84 -1.68 -13.68
C ALA A 37 -8.07 -2.43 -13.17
N PHE A 38 -8.40 -2.28 -11.88
CA PHE A 38 -9.60 -2.89 -11.30
C PHE A 38 -10.89 -2.34 -11.91
N VAL A 39 -11.00 -1.01 -12.01
CA VAL A 39 -12.18 -0.33 -12.59
C VAL A 39 -12.37 -0.74 -14.05
N VAL A 40 -11.30 -0.74 -14.85
CA VAL A 40 -11.35 -1.17 -16.26
C VAL A 40 -11.75 -2.64 -16.36
N ALA A 41 -11.11 -3.52 -15.58
CA ALA A 41 -11.48 -4.93 -15.59
C ALA A 41 -12.94 -5.14 -15.20
N ASN A 42 -13.43 -4.46 -14.17
CA ASN A 42 -14.80 -4.59 -13.70
C ASN A 42 -15.82 -4.06 -14.73
N ALA A 43 -15.54 -2.92 -15.35
CA ALA A 43 -16.43 -2.29 -16.32
C ALA A 43 -16.51 -3.06 -17.66
N TYR A 44 -15.40 -3.68 -18.10
CA TYR A 44 -15.28 -4.24 -19.44
C TYR A 44 -15.20 -5.78 -19.50
N ALA A 45 -15.06 -6.49 -18.37
CA ALA A 45 -14.93 -7.95 -18.35
C ALA A 45 -16.09 -8.66 -19.02
N ALA A 46 -17.33 -8.23 -18.81
CA ALA A 46 -18.51 -8.85 -19.41
C ALA A 46 -18.51 -8.72 -20.95
N GLN A 47 -18.11 -7.56 -21.48
CA GLN A 47 -18.07 -7.37 -22.95
C GLN A 47 -16.94 -8.20 -23.57
N LEU A 48 -15.77 -8.27 -22.92
CA LEU A 48 -14.67 -9.10 -23.41
C LEU A 48 -14.99 -10.60 -23.27
N ALA A 49 -15.72 -11.02 -22.23
CA ALA A 49 -16.12 -12.41 -22.00
C ALA A 49 -16.91 -13.03 -23.16
N VAL A 50 -17.77 -12.24 -23.80
CA VAL A 50 -18.58 -12.69 -24.96
C VAL A 50 -17.72 -12.86 -26.22
N MET A 51 -16.58 -12.16 -26.31
CA MET A 51 -15.64 -12.26 -27.42
C MET A 51 -14.65 -13.43 -27.28
N LEU A 52 -14.61 -14.10 -26.11
CA LEU A 52 -13.73 -15.25 -25.91
C LEU A 52 -14.20 -16.46 -26.75
N PRO A 53 -13.26 -17.23 -27.32
CA PRO A 53 -13.61 -18.39 -28.14
C PRO A 53 -14.44 -19.43 -27.39
N GLU A 54 -15.27 -20.15 -28.14
CA GLU A 54 -16.20 -21.13 -27.56
C GLU A 54 -15.51 -22.28 -26.83
N VAL A 55 -14.23 -22.52 -27.12
CA VAL A 55 -13.37 -23.52 -26.47
C VAL A 55 -13.25 -23.30 -24.95
N VAL A 56 -13.48 -22.07 -24.45
CA VAL A 56 -13.49 -21.80 -23.01
C VAL A 56 -14.86 -22.21 -22.45
N PRO A 57 -14.95 -23.24 -21.61
CA PRO A 57 -16.23 -23.73 -21.12
C PRO A 57 -16.77 -22.84 -19.99
N GLY A 58 -18.07 -22.57 -20.01
CA GLY A 58 -18.77 -21.91 -18.92
C GLY A 58 -18.63 -20.37 -18.91
N GLU A 59 -19.76 -19.71 -18.68
CA GLU A 59 -19.86 -18.25 -18.66
C GLU A 59 -19.00 -17.62 -17.56
N VAL A 60 -19.01 -18.22 -16.36
CA VAL A 60 -18.24 -17.75 -15.21
C VAL A 60 -16.73 -17.79 -15.49
N LEU A 61 -16.23 -18.87 -16.10
CA LEU A 61 -14.80 -18.98 -16.42
C LEU A 61 -14.38 -17.95 -17.47
N ARG A 62 -15.19 -17.73 -18.51
CA ARG A 62 -14.93 -16.68 -19.51
C ARG A 62 -14.88 -15.30 -18.87
N LEU A 63 -15.80 -15.00 -17.95
CA LEU A 63 -15.82 -13.73 -17.22
C LEU A 63 -14.56 -13.54 -16.37
N ILE A 64 -14.13 -14.57 -15.64
CA ILE A 64 -12.91 -14.54 -14.82
C ILE A 64 -11.68 -14.29 -15.72
N LEU A 65 -11.55 -15.03 -16.82
CA LEU A 65 -10.42 -14.88 -17.74
C LEU A 65 -10.41 -13.48 -18.39
N ALA A 66 -11.57 -12.98 -18.82
CA ALA A 66 -11.70 -11.63 -19.37
C ALA A 66 -11.30 -10.56 -18.34
N PHE A 67 -11.77 -10.69 -17.10
CA PHE A 67 -11.40 -9.80 -16.02
C PHE A 67 -9.90 -9.79 -15.78
N ILE A 68 -9.27 -10.97 -15.64
CA ILE A 68 -7.83 -11.09 -15.43
C ILE A 68 -7.05 -10.49 -16.60
N ALA A 69 -7.45 -10.76 -17.83
CA ALA A 69 -6.79 -10.25 -19.02
C ALA A 69 -6.83 -8.72 -19.07
N LEU A 70 -7.99 -8.10 -18.84
CA LEU A 70 -8.14 -6.65 -18.78
C LEU A 70 -7.36 -6.03 -17.63
N PHE A 71 -7.42 -6.68 -16.46
CA PHE A 71 -6.70 -6.22 -15.27
C PHE A 71 -5.19 -6.16 -15.53
N ILE A 72 -4.61 -7.25 -16.03
CA ILE A 72 -3.19 -7.33 -16.34
C ILE A 72 -2.83 -6.35 -17.46
N GLY A 73 -3.63 -6.30 -18.53
CA GLY A 73 -3.42 -5.39 -19.66
C GLY A 73 -3.39 -3.92 -19.21
N ALA A 74 -4.41 -3.48 -18.49
CA ALA A 74 -4.47 -2.13 -17.93
C ALA A 74 -3.31 -1.86 -16.96
N ARG A 75 -2.93 -2.85 -16.13
CA ARG A 75 -1.82 -2.69 -15.20
C ARG A 75 -0.48 -2.51 -15.90
N ILE A 76 -0.25 -3.23 -16.99
CA ILE A 76 0.94 -3.08 -17.85
C ILE A 76 0.95 -1.70 -18.50
N LEU A 77 -0.16 -1.26 -19.08
CA LEU A 77 -0.27 0.07 -19.70
C LEU A 77 0.03 1.19 -18.70
N MET A 78 -0.49 1.10 -17.48
CA MET A 78 -0.17 2.04 -16.40
C MET A 78 1.30 1.99 -15.99
N GLY A 79 1.94 0.81 -16.04
CA GLY A 79 3.37 0.67 -15.83
C GLY A 79 4.21 1.37 -16.90
N LEU A 80 3.83 1.24 -18.18
CA LEU A 80 4.47 1.94 -19.29
C LEU A 80 4.31 3.46 -19.15
N LEU A 81 3.12 3.94 -18.82
CA LEU A 81 2.88 5.36 -18.54
C LEU A 81 3.78 5.87 -17.41
N SER A 82 3.93 5.09 -16.33
CA SER A 82 4.83 5.46 -15.23
C SER A 82 6.30 5.53 -15.66
N MET A 83 6.72 4.65 -16.56
CA MET A 83 8.08 4.67 -17.10
C MET A 83 8.33 5.94 -17.92
N VAL A 84 7.40 6.30 -18.79
CA VAL A 84 7.47 7.53 -19.60
C VAL A 84 7.50 8.77 -18.72
N LEU A 85 6.60 8.88 -17.74
CA LEU A 85 6.57 10.02 -16.82
C LEU A 85 7.85 10.12 -15.99
N GLY A 86 8.41 8.98 -15.55
CA GLY A 86 9.71 8.96 -14.89
C GLY A 86 10.84 9.52 -15.77
N ALA A 87 10.89 9.10 -17.04
CA ALA A 87 11.89 9.60 -17.98
C ALA A 87 11.75 11.11 -18.24
N LEU A 88 10.52 11.63 -18.28
CA LEU A 88 10.27 13.07 -18.43
C LEU A 88 10.76 13.88 -17.21
N LEU A 89 10.59 13.37 -15.99
CA LEU A 89 11.09 14.03 -14.78
C LEU A 89 12.62 14.04 -14.74
N ASP A 90 13.24 12.94 -15.17
CA ASP A 90 14.70 12.85 -15.27
C ASP A 90 15.24 13.83 -16.33
N ALA A 91 14.61 13.90 -17.50
CA ALA A 91 14.97 14.86 -18.55
C ALA A 91 14.77 16.33 -18.14
N GLY A 92 13.74 16.60 -17.33
CA GLY A 92 13.47 17.94 -16.79
C GLY A 92 14.31 18.33 -15.58
N GLY A 93 15.19 17.46 -15.08
CA GLY A 93 16.00 17.72 -13.87
C GLY A 93 15.20 17.73 -12.56
N LEU A 94 13.93 17.31 -12.58
CA LEU A 94 13.03 17.29 -11.42
C LEU A 94 13.15 16.00 -10.59
N SER A 95 14.04 15.08 -10.99
CA SER A 95 14.26 13.79 -10.32
C SER A 95 14.56 13.95 -8.82
N LEU A 96 15.34 14.96 -8.42
CA LEU A 96 15.63 15.19 -7.00
C LEU A 96 14.37 15.54 -6.20
N PHE A 97 13.52 16.42 -6.73
CA PHE A 97 12.26 16.80 -6.08
C PHE A 97 11.30 15.62 -6.01
N ASP A 98 11.18 14.82 -7.07
CA ASP A 98 10.36 13.61 -7.09
C ASP A 98 10.82 12.58 -6.04
N ARG A 99 12.13 12.40 -5.86
CA ARG A 99 12.71 11.52 -4.85
C ARG A 99 12.50 12.04 -3.42
N LEU A 100 12.66 13.34 -3.19
CA LEU A 100 12.42 13.96 -1.88
C LEU A 100 10.94 13.87 -1.48
N LEU A 101 10.03 14.15 -2.41
CA LEU A 101 8.60 13.94 -2.17
C LEU A 101 8.28 12.44 -1.97
N GLY A 102 8.99 11.57 -2.68
CA GLY A 102 8.94 10.12 -2.47
C GLY A 102 9.34 9.74 -1.04
N ALA A 103 10.35 10.38 -0.46
CA ALA A 103 10.74 10.16 0.94
C ALA A 103 9.63 10.56 1.92
N VAL A 104 8.97 11.70 1.70
CA VAL A 104 7.84 12.15 2.53
C VAL A 104 6.65 11.19 2.40
N PHE A 105 6.34 10.75 1.19
CA PHE A 105 5.31 9.74 0.94
C PHE A 105 5.65 8.40 1.62
N GLY A 106 6.90 7.96 1.50
CA GLY A 106 7.43 6.76 2.15
C GLY A 106 7.34 6.83 3.66
N LEU A 107 7.56 8.00 4.25
CA LEU A 107 7.36 8.21 5.69
C LEU A 107 5.88 8.03 6.07
N GLY A 108 4.96 8.67 5.34
CA GLY A 108 3.52 8.52 5.55
C GLY A 108 3.05 7.06 5.44
N ARG A 109 3.48 6.36 4.40
CA ARG A 109 3.22 4.92 4.22
C ARG A 109 3.82 4.08 5.34
N GLY A 110 5.05 4.38 5.75
CA GLY A 110 5.73 3.71 6.85
C GLY A 110 4.95 3.88 8.16
N LEU A 111 4.45 5.09 8.44
CA LEU A 111 3.60 5.37 9.59
C LEU A 111 2.31 4.56 9.55
N VAL A 112 1.64 4.47 8.39
CA VAL A 112 0.44 3.63 8.24
C VAL A 112 0.75 2.16 8.56
N ILE A 113 1.87 1.62 8.06
CA ILE A 113 2.29 0.24 8.34
C ILE A 113 2.56 0.03 9.83
N VAL A 114 3.29 0.96 10.47
CA VAL A 114 3.59 0.90 11.91
C VAL A 114 2.30 0.96 12.73
N LEU A 115 1.39 1.89 12.42
CA LEU A 115 0.12 2.02 13.13
C LEU A 115 -0.74 0.76 12.98
N ALA A 116 -0.82 0.20 11.77
CA ALA A 116 -1.51 -1.06 11.55
C ALA A 116 -0.90 -2.21 12.39
N ALA A 117 0.44 -2.33 12.41
CA ALA A 117 1.14 -3.32 13.23
C ALA A 117 0.90 -3.11 14.73
N VAL A 118 0.86 -1.86 15.18
CA VAL A 118 0.62 -1.51 16.59
C VAL A 118 -0.82 -1.81 16.99
N ILE A 119 -1.80 -1.50 16.16
CA ILE A 119 -3.21 -1.86 16.37
C ILE A 119 -3.35 -3.37 16.48
N LEU A 120 -2.77 -4.13 15.54
CA LEU A 120 -2.80 -5.59 15.58
C LEU A 120 -2.07 -6.14 16.81
N GLY A 121 -0.94 -5.56 17.19
CA GLY A 121 -0.21 -5.91 18.41
C GLY A 121 -1.02 -5.62 19.68
N GLY A 122 -1.76 -4.51 19.72
CA GLY A 122 -2.69 -4.15 20.78
C GLY A 122 -3.88 -5.10 20.94
N MET A 123 -4.16 -5.92 19.93
CA MET A 123 -5.14 -7.00 20.02
C MET A 123 -4.59 -8.29 20.67
N THR A 124 -3.33 -8.26 21.12
CA THR A 124 -2.62 -9.40 21.73
C THR A 124 -2.06 -9.06 23.11
N ALA A 125 -1.32 -9.98 23.72
CA ALA A 125 -0.63 -9.75 25.00
C ALA A 125 0.68 -8.94 24.88
N LEU A 126 1.12 -8.59 23.66
CA LEU A 126 2.37 -7.87 23.42
C LEU A 126 2.52 -6.53 24.19
N PRO A 127 1.47 -5.72 24.39
CA PRO A 127 1.58 -4.49 25.18
C PRO A 127 1.98 -4.71 26.64
N GLN A 128 1.81 -5.93 27.17
CA GLN A 128 2.18 -6.26 28.54
C GLN A 128 3.65 -6.62 28.71
N GLU A 129 4.35 -6.92 27.63
CA GLU A 129 5.75 -7.35 27.62
C GLU A 129 6.72 -6.19 27.86
N GLU A 130 7.87 -6.48 28.47
CA GLU A 130 8.90 -5.46 28.77
C GLU A 130 9.44 -4.78 27.51
N LEU A 131 9.49 -5.51 26.39
CA LEU A 131 9.91 -4.99 25.09
C LEU A 131 8.99 -3.88 24.57
N TRP A 132 7.72 -3.85 24.98
CA TRP A 132 6.75 -2.83 24.58
C TRP A 132 6.69 -1.70 25.61
N LYS A 133 6.62 -2.05 26.91
CA LYS A 133 6.54 -1.07 28.02
C LYS A 133 7.77 -0.19 28.14
N ASN A 134 8.97 -0.75 27.92
CA ASN A 134 10.23 -0.01 28.01
C ASN A 134 10.65 0.63 26.67
N ALA A 135 9.84 0.50 25.62
CA ALA A 135 10.13 1.10 24.32
C ALA A 135 9.96 2.61 24.37
N LEU A 136 10.85 3.35 23.71
CA LEU A 136 10.79 4.80 23.69
C LEU A 136 9.75 5.32 22.69
N LEU A 137 9.47 4.56 21.64
CA LEU A 137 8.50 4.90 20.59
C LEU A 137 7.10 4.38 20.87
N SER A 138 6.90 3.45 21.82
CA SER A 138 5.58 2.87 22.09
C SER A 138 4.52 3.90 22.48
N PRO A 139 4.78 4.91 23.36
CA PRO A 139 3.73 5.85 23.75
C PRO A 139 3.26 6.70 22.56
N TYR A 140 4.17 7.11 21.68
CA TYR A 140 3.85 7.88 20.48
C TYR A 140 3.06 7.05 19.45
N CYS A 141 3.44 5.78 19.27
CA CYS A 141 2.74 4.87 18.37
C CYS A 141 1.33 4.53 18.88
N GLU A 142 1.17 4.33 20.18
CA GLU A 142 -0.13 4.11 20.82
C GLU A 142 -1.04 5.33 20.72
N LEU A 143 -0.51 6.54 20.91
CA LEU A 143 -1.27 7.78 20.71
C LEU A 143 -1.80 7.87 19.28
N GLY A 144 -0.95 7.60 18.28
CA GLY A 144 -1.39 7.54 16.88
C GLY A 144 -2.43 6.44 16.64
N ALA A 145 -2.23 5.25 17.23
CA ALA A 145 -3.15 4.13 17.10
C ALA A 145 -4.53 4.43 17.72
N ARG A 146 -4.59 5.15 18.85
CA ARG A 146 -5.84 5.59 19.48
C ARG A 146 -6.61 6.57 18.59
N VAL A 147 -5.94 7.49 17.90
CA VAL A 147 -6.60 8.39 16.94
C VAL A 147 -7.20 7.60 15.77
N VAL A 148 -6.49 6.58 15.27
CA VAL A 148 -6.98 5.73 14.18
C VAL A 148 -8.10 4.78 14.65
N LYS A 149 -8.10 4.40 15.93
CA LYS A 149 -9.08 3.49 16.54
C LYS A 149 -10.52 3.96 16.36
N ASP A 150 -10.76 5.27 16.37
CA ASP A 150 -12.10 5.86 16.18
C ASP A 150 -12.67 5.64 14.77
N TYR A 151 -11.79 5.35 13.79
CA TYR A 151 -12.17 5.03 12.42
C TYR A 151 -12.27 3.52 12.16
N LEU A 152 -11.88 2.68 13.13
CA LEU A 152 -11.98 1.22 13.01
C LEU A 152 -13.42 0.75 13.23
N PRO A 153 -13.83 -0.36 12.59
CA PRO A 153 -15.08 -1.03 12.94
C PRO A 153 -15.13 -1.35 14.44
N ALA A 154 -16.27 -1.12 15.08
CA ALA A 154 -16.45 -1.32 16.52
C ALA A 154 -15.99 -2.70 17.01
N ALA A 155 -16.17 -3.75 16.20
CA ALA A 155 -15.74 -5.11 16.49
C ALA A 155 -14.21 -5.25 16.67
N MET A 156 -13.39 -4.51 15.91
CA MET A 156 -11.94 -4.48 16.13
C MET A 156 -11.56 -3.57 17.28
N ALA A 157 -12.16 -2.38 17.37
CA ALA A 157 -11.79 -1.39 18.36
C ALA A 157 -11.91 -1.92 19.81
N GLN A 158 -12.88 -2.79 20.09
CA GLN A 158 -13.05 -3.41 21.41
C GLN A 158 -11.88 -4.32 21.84
N HIS A 159 -11.13 -4.87 20.89
CA HIS A 159 -10.04 -5.80 21.16
C HIS A 159 -8.69 -5.12 21.29
N VAL A 160 -8.57 -3.85 20.88
CA VAL A 160 -7.33 -3.09 20.95
C VAL A 160 -7.14 -2.53 22.36
N ASN A 161 -6.23 -3.13 23.12
CA ASN A 161 -5.91 -2.76 24.50
C ASN A 161 -4.43 -2.39 24.60
N PHE A 162 -4.16 -1.18 25.08
CA PHE A 162 -2.83 -0.67 25.40
C PHE A 162 -2.82 -0.20 26.85
#